data_AF-A0A7C2HRB5-F1
#
_entry.id   AF-A0A7C2HRB5-F1
#
_cell.length_a   1.000
_cell.length_b   1.000
_cell.length_c   1.000
_cell.angle_alpha   90.00
_cell.angle_beta   90.00
_cell.angle_gamma   90.00
#
_symmetry.space_group_name_H-M   'P 1'
#
loop_
_entity.id
_entity.type
_entity.pdbx_description
1 polymer ?
#
loop_
_entity_poly.entity_id
_entity_poly.type
_entity_poly.pdbx_seq_one_letter_code
_entity_poly.pdbx_strand_id
1 'polypeptide(L)'
;MKDWIDVQLVGLLQQDARQSIAELARQLKMSGPSVSERLKRLEEHGAIRGYTPELDWPQWGYTLQAIVRLRPLPGQLKALEARLVATPQF
;
A
#
# COMPACT_ATOMS: atom_id res chain seq x y z
N MET A 1 4.93 14.27 10.61
CA MET A 1 4.23 15.18 9.68
C MET A 1 4.84 14.96 8.31
N LYS A 2 4.07 14.50 7.31
CA LYS A 2 4.60 14.20 5.96
C LYS A 2 5.04 15.52 5.31
N ASP A 3 6.33 15.65 5.04
CA ASP A 3 6.83 16.78 4.25
C ASP A 3 6.64 16.50 2.76
N TRP A 4 6.87 17.52 1.92
CA TRP A 4 6.65 17.42 0.47
C TRP A 4 7.56 16.36 -0.18
N ILE A 5 8.74 16.13 0.38
CA ILE A 5 9.68 15.09 -0.07
C ILE A 5 9.08 13.71 0.15
N ASP A 6 8.51 13.44 1.32
CA ASP A 6 7.89 12.15 1.61
C ASP A 6 6.72 11.88 0.65
N VAL A 7 5.96 12.91 0.27
CA VAL A 7 4.88 12.79 -0.74
C VAL A 7 5.46 12.42 -2.11
N GLN A 8 6.54 13.07 -2.55
CA GLN A 8 7.18 12.74 -3.83
C GLN A 8 7.82 11.36 -3.82
N LEU A 9 8.49 10.97 -2.74
CA LEU A 9 9.07 9.64 -2.58
C LEU A 9 8.00 8.55 -2.71
N VAL A 10 6.86 8.72 -2.02
CA VAL A 10 5.73 7.79 -2.17
C VAL A 10 5.18 7.79 -3.59
N GLY A 11 5.11 8.95 -4.25
CA GLY A 11 4.69 9.04 -5.66
C GLY A 11 5.59 8.25 -6.59
N LEU A 12 6.91 8.32 -6.40
CA LEU A 12 7.89 7.55 -7.20
C LEU A 12 7.76 6.05 -6.95
N LEU A 13 7.58 5.64 -5.68
CA LEU A 13 7.39 4.24 -5.32
C LEU A 13 6.06 3.66 -5.82
N GLN A 14 5.01 4.48 -5.91
CA GLN A 14 3.73 4.06 -6.51
C GLN A 14 3.84 3.83 -8.02
N GLN A 15 4.76 4.52 -8.70
CA GLN A 15 5.03 4.28 -10.12
C GLN A 15 5.90 3.04 -10.33
N ASP A 16 6.96 2.89 -9.53
CA ASP A 16 7.78 1.69 -9.50
C ASP A 16 8.45 1.55 -8.13
N ALA A 17 7.94 0.61 -7.35
CA ALA A 17 8.43 0.29 -6.02
C ALA A 17 9.84 -0.33 -6.02
N ARG A 18 10.33 -0.79 -7.18
CA ARG A 18 11.64 -1.45 -7.33
C ARG A 18 12.77 -0.47 -7.65
N GLN A 19 12.47 0.82 -7.76
CA GLN A 19 13.50 1.84 -8.00
C GLN A 19 14.57 1.78 -6.91
N SER A 20 15.83 1.82 -7.35
CA SER A 20 16.97 1.83 -6.43
C SER A 20 16.99 3.13 -5.63
N ILE A 21 17.57 3.08 -4.42
CA ILE A 21 17.80 4.27 -3.60
C ILE A 21 18.60 5.35 -4.37
N ALA A 22 19.54 4.95 -5.23
CA ALA A 22 20.32 5.87 -6.04
C ALA A 22 19.45 6.62 -7.06
N GLU A 23 18.51 5.92 -7.70
CA GLU A 23 17.58 6.50 -8.68
C GLU A 23 16.60 7.47 -8.00
N LEU A 24 16.04 7.07 -6.85
CA LEU A 24 15.17 7.91 -6.04
C LEU A 24 15.90 9.16 -5.54
N ALA A 25 17.13 9.02 -5.06
CA ALA A 25 17.98 10.13 -4.63
C ALA A 25 18.26 11.13 -5.76
N ARG A 26 18.55 10.63 -6.97
CA ARG A 26 18.73 11.46 -8.17
C ARG A 26 17.47 12.24 -8.51
N GLN A 27 16.30 11.60 -8.49
CA GLN A 27 15.03 12.24 -8.83
C GLN A 27 14.56 13.24 -7.78
N LEU A 28 14.76 12.94 -6.50
CA LEU A 28 14.40 13.81 -5.38
C LEU A 28 15.46 14.90 -5.10
N LYS A 29 16.59 14.90 -5.82
CA LYS A 29 17.74 15.80 -5.61
C LYS A 29 18.25 15.74 -4.17
N MET A 30 18.42 14.53 -3.64
CA MET A 30 18.87 14.23 -2.29
C MET A 30 20.07 13.28 -2.29
N SER A 31 20.70 13.11 -1.14
CA SER A 31 21.69 12.05 -0.95
C SER A 31 21.01 10.70 -0.73
N GLY A 32 21.68 9.61 -1.16
CA GLY A 32 21.21 8.25 -0.95
C GLY A 32 20.87 7.92 0.52
N PRO A 33 21.75 8.24 1.50
CA PRO A 33 21.45 8.02 2.91
C PRO A 33 20.20 8.75 3.40
N SER A 34 19.96 9.98 2.93
CA SER A 34 18.77 10.75 3.34
C SER A 34 17.47 10.14 2.81
N VAL A 35 17.47 9.62 1.57
CA VAL A 35 16.32 8.88 1.03
C VAL A 35 16.11 7.57 1.78
N SER A 36 17.19 6.84 2.08
CA SER A 36 17.10 5.57 2.82
C SER A 36 16.51 5.75 4.22
N GLU A 37 16.91 6.80 4.94
CA GLU A 37 16.39 7.11 6.27
C GLU A 37 14.91 7.48 6.22
N ARG A 38 14.50 8.27 5.23
CA ARG A 38 13.10 8.64 5.01
C ARG A 38 12.23 7.44 4.68
N LEU A 39 12.71 6.55 3.81
CA LEU A 39 12.01 5.33 3.45
C LEU A 39 11.79 4.46 4.69
N LYS A 40 12.86 4.19 5.44
CA LYS A 40 12.80 3.45 6.70
C LYS A 40 11.82 4.08 7.69
N ARG A 41 11.84 5.41 7.84
CA ARG A 41 10.90 6.13 8.71
C ARG A 41 9.45 5.93 8.25
N LEU A 42 9.18 5.97 6.95
CA LEU A 42 7.83 5.77 6.43
C LEU A 42 7.33 4.33 6.67
N GLU A 43 8.23 3.35 6.60
CA GLU A 43 7.93 1.95 6.91
C GLU A 43 7.68 1.74 8.41
N GLU A 44 8.58 2.25 9.27
CA GLU A 44 8.48 2.10 10.73
C GLU A 44 7.20 2.75 11.31
N HIS A 45 6.77 3.88 10.76
CA HIS A 45 5.52 4.54 11.17
C HIS A 45 4.27 3.93 10.52
N GLY A 46 4.41 2.88 9.69
CA GLY A 46 3.31 2.23 8.99
C GLY A 46 2.68 3.08 7.89
N ALA A 47 3.33 4.16 7.46
CA ALA A 47 2.88 4.97 6.32
C ALA A 47 3.10 4.21 4.99
N ILE A 48 4.14 3.38 4.92
CA ILE A 48 4.33 2.32 3.93
C ILE A 48 4.20 1.00 4.67
N ARG A 49 3.16 0.22 4.36
CA ARG A 49 2.87 -1.04 5.08
C ARG A 49 3.47 -2.28 4.41
N GLY A 50 3.85 -2.14 3.14
CA GLY A 50 4.39 -3.21 2.34
C GLY A 50 4.44 -2.80 0.87
N TYR A 51 5.10 -3.65 0.08
CA TYR A 51 5.23 -3.50 -1.36
C TYR A 51 4.55 -4.69 -2.02
N THR A 52 3.55 -4.41 -2.85
CA THR A 52 2.73 -5.44 -3.48
C THR A 52 2.81 -5.32 -4.99
N PRO A 53 2.85 -6.44 -5.73
CA PRO A 53 2.70 -6.39 -7.18
C PRO A 53 1.30 -5.88 -7.55
N GLU A 54 1.21 -5.14 -8.65
CA GLU A 54 -0.08 -4.88 -9.30
C GLU A 54 -0.44 -6.10 -10.14
N LEU A 55 -1.58 -6.73 -9.82
CA LEU A 55 -2.04 -7.95 -10.47
C LEU A 55 -3.14 -7.65 -11.48
N ASP A 56 -3.05 -8.28 -12.65
CA ASP A 56 -4.15 -8.34 -13.60
C ASP A 56 -5.16 -9.41 -13.17
N TRP A 57 -6.06 -9.03 -12.27
CA TRP A 57 -7.04 -9.93 -11.63
C TRP A 57 -7.84 -10.81 -12.62
N PRO A 58 -8.32 -10.30 -13.78
CA PRO A 58 -8.92 -11.13 -14.82
C PRO A 58 -8.09 -12.34 -15.25
N GLN A 59 -6.77 -12.21 -15.39
CA GLN A 59 -5.89 -13.34 -15.77
C GLN A 59 -5.79 -14.41 -14.67
N TRP A 60 -6.14 -14.06 -13.44
CA TRP A 60 -6.17 -14.97 -12.29
C TRP A 60 -7.57 -15.54 -12.03
N GLY A 61 -8.50 -15.38 -12.98
CA GLY A 61 -9.88 -15.86 -12.87
C GLY A 61 -10.83 -14.93 -12.12
N TYR A 62 -10.35 -13.76 -11.68
CA TYR A 62 -11.15 -12.74 -11.00
C TYR A 62 -11.66 -11.72 -12.01
N THR A 63 -12.74 -12.10 -12.71
CA THR A 63 -13.35 -11.29 -13.77
C THR A 63 -14.32 -10.23 -13.25
N LEU A 64 -14.67 -10.28 -11.96
CA LEU A 64 -15.58 -9.32 -11.32
C LEU A 64 -14.97 -8.79 -10.03
N GLN A 65 -14.85 -7.47 -9.95
CA GLN A 65 -14.59 -6.74 -8.71
C GLN A 65 -15.83 -5.93 -8.34
N ALA A 66 -16.24 -5.98 -7.08
CA ALA A 66 -17.43 -5.29 -6.61
C ALA A 66 -17.21 -4.70 -5.22
N ILE A 67 -17.70 -3.47 -5.02
CA ILE A 67 -17.83 -2.87 -3.69
C ILE A 67 -19.21 -3.22 -3.17
N VAL A 68 -19.26 -4.03 -2.10
CA VAL A 68 -20.51 -4.48 -1.51
C VAL A 68 -20.79 -3.72 -0.21
N ARG A 69 -21.90 -2.98 -0.16
CA ARG A 69 -22.39 -2.38 1.09
C ARG A 69 -23.16 -3.41 1.89
N LEU A 70 -22.66 -3.76 3.06
CA LEU A 70 -23.33 -4.67 3.99
C LEU A 70 -24.09 -3.87 5.06
N ARG A 71 -25.30 -4.32 5.41
CA ARG A 71 -26.06 -3.80 6.56
C ARG A 71 -26.34 -4.96 7.53
N PRO A 72 -25.54 -5.12 8.59
CA PRO A 72 -25.79 -6.17 9.57
C PRO A 72 -27.05 -5.86 10.38
N LEU A 73 -27.73 -6.93 10.82
CA LEU A 73 -28.78 -6.82 11.84
C LEU A 73 -28.16 -6.35 13.18
N PRO A 74 -28.95 -5.73 14.07
CA PRO A 74 -28.47 -5.35 15.40
C PRO A 74 -27.79 -6.51 16.12
N GLY A 75 -26.60 -6.27 16.69
CA GLY A 75 -25.82 -7.29 17.42
C GLY A 75 -24.98 -8.24 16.56
N GLN A 76 -25.13 -8.25 15.23
CA GLN A 76 -24.43 -9.20 14.34
C GLN A 76 -23.11 -8.67 13.75
N LEU A 77 -22.70 -7.43 14.05
CA LEU A 77 -21.53 -6.79 13.44
C LEU A 77 -20.24 -7.61 13.62
N LYS A 78 -19.95 -8.06 14.85
CA LYS A 78 -18.74 -8.85 15.16
C LYS A 78 -18.75 -10.22 14.47
N ALA A 79 -19.91 -10.87 14.42
CA ALA A 79 -20.06 -12.15 13.74
C ALA A 79 -19.88 -12.02 12.22
N LEU A 80 -20.40 -10.94 11.64
CA LEU A 80 -20.20 -10.62 10.22
C LEU A 80 -18.71 -10.34 9.92
N GLU A 81 -18.06 -9.51 10.74
CA GLU A 81 -16.63 -9.21 10.61
C GLU A 81 -15.77 -10.48 10.64
N ALA A 82 -15.99 -11.35 11.63
CA ALA A 82 -15.26 -12.62 11.74
C ALA A 82 -15.41 -13.49 10.49
N ARG A 83 -16.62 -13.54 9.90
CA ARG A 83 -16.87 -14.28 8.65
C ARG A 83 -16.16 -13.65 7.45
N LEU A 84 -16.14 -12.33 7.35
CA LEU A 84 -15.46 -11.64 6.25
C LEU A 84 -13.94 -11.85 6.31
N VAL A 85 -13.34 -11.79 7.49
CA VAL A 85 -11.90 -12.04 7.68
C VAL A 85 -11.54 -13.50 7.42
N ALA A 86 -12.39 -14.44 7.83
CA ALA A 86 -12.18 -15.87 7.57
C ALA A 86 -12.46 -16.27 6.11
N THR A 87 -13.08 -15.39 5.32
CA THR A 87 -13.29 -15.66 3.89
C THR A 87 -11.98 -15.38 3.16
N PRO A 88 -11.34 -16.39 2.54
CA PRO A 88 -10.10 -16.18 1.82
C PRO A 88 -10.32 -15.20 0.66
N GLN A 89 -9.50 -14.16 0.64
CA GLN A 89 -9.30 -13.28 -0.49
C GLN A 89 -7.83 -13.47 -0.86
N PHE A 90 -7.55 -13.84 -2.11
CA PHE A 90 -6.18 -13.81 -2.62
C PHE A 90 -5.78 -12.38 -2.94
#